data_AF-A0A4U7CR17-F1
#
_entry.id   AF-A0A4U7CR17-F1
#
_cell.length_a   1.000
_cell.length_b   1.000
_cell.length_c   1.000
_cell.angle_alpha   90.00
_cell.angle_beta   90.00
_cell.angle_gamma   90.00
#
_symmetry.space_group_name_H-M   'P 1'
#
loop_
_entity.id
_entity.type
_entity.pdbx_description
1 polymer ?
#
loop_
_entity_poly.entity_id
_entity_poly.type
_entity_poly.pdbx_seq_one_letter_code
_entity_poly.pdbx_strand_id
1 'polypeptide(L)'
;MTNTPNHEYNTPSEGVENWHIPLNKNFEKLDIDVEVRGKETNKGDFEPEIGTKYEATDSGAVYFGNGDAWVLADRRVGQLQTDTVSTKQIQNNGPRIVSPSIDAGYDSLQVAIDDAAKGKSSTIWVAENIKENVVIPRDDEADWYNRGLTIKGVSDQQTIIEDKAKDGQTPVITGSDADAQLHRLTLENLYITGNENSGPAVNLPKSCPFFTMVECSTDMLCELGKPFFGYFERCYFNSITSIETDPDIGLTNNTVMTDSPLILSGGNLVRVDRCTFRSGSGETNYTLLWLCQINNVDMNQPEFKLNNSEYNENAPRSVAMCLIDGSCGDINMNSPYCEGIADTQYRTARTSLTETGSPRAIYMRNVRGEHLTIDQGVAGIYIESDGSGSWEVEVNAHTSPDSYLKVPINTSVTVSGSRSEVAPRIIEPSIYPNAADTPALPSNTGESIKNPNYTDCLVYHNGSGASVHNIYNDQNNTILYGSPVKVPLRGKIYFDSSVPTDWTWVKC
;
A
#
# COMPACT_ATOMS: atom_id res chain seq x y z
N MET A 1 14.48 69.98 -38.10
CA MET A 1 13.98 70.34 -36.76
C MET A 1 14.79 69.55 -35.77
N THR A 2 15.45 70.23 -34.83
CA THR A 2 16.20 69.58 -33.76
C THR A 2 15.26 69.53 -32.56
N ASN A 3 14.94 68.33 -32.08
CA ASN A 3 14.05 68.21 -30.93
C ASN A 3 14.83 68.43 -29.63
N THR A 4 14.14 68.84 -28.56
CA THR A 4 14.79 68.90 -27.25
C THR A 4 15.19 67.50 -26.79
N PRO A 5 16.36 67.30 -26.15
CA PRO A 5 16.85 65.96 -25.83
C PRO A 5 15.97 65.14 -24.86
N ASN A 6 15.21 65.82 -23.99
CA ASN A 6 14.51 65.16 -22.88
C ASN A 6 13.02 64.88 -23.15
N HIS A 7 12.33 65.74 -23.92
CA HIS A 7 10.87 65.66 -24.14
C HIS A 7 10.47 65.76 -25.61
N GLU A 8 11.47 65.74 -26.50
CA GLU A 8 11.30 65.81 -27.95
C GLU A 8 10.42 66.98 -28.45
N TYR A 9 10.47 68.12 -27.78
CA TYR A 9 9.76 69.32 -28.25
C TYR A 9 10.38 69.84 -29.53
N ASN A 10 9.54 70.31 -30.44
CA ASN A 10 9.97 70.87 -31.71
C ASN A 10 10.74 72.17 -31.47
N THR A 11 11.95 72.29 -32.02
CA THR A 11 12.65 73.58 -32.12
C THR A 11 12.62 74.02 -33.58
N PRO A 12 11.79 75.02 -33.95
CA PRO A 12 11.74 75.54 -35.31
C PRO A 12 13.10 76.09 -35.72
N SER A 13 13.50 75.88 -36.98
CA SER A 13 14.69 76.50 -37.53
C SER A 13 14.47 78.00 -37.73
N GLU A 14 15.53 78.79 -37.57
CA GLU A 14 15.50 80.23 -37.80
C GLU A 14 14.98 80.54 -39.22
N GLY A 15 14.06 81.52 -39.33
CA GLY A 15 13.47 81.95 -40.60
C GLY A 15 12.21 81.19 -41.07
N VAL A 16 11.70 80.20 -40.32
CA VAL A 16 10.44 79.51 -40.65
C VAL A 16 9.23 80.40 -40.34
N GLU A 17 8.42 80.75 -41.35
CA GLU A 17 7.24 81.63 -41.19
C GLU A 17 6.09 80.98 -40.40
N ASN A 18 5.92 79.65 -40.53
CA ASN A 18 4.87 78.89 -39.85
C ASN A 18 5.33 78.30 -38.51
N TRP A 19 6.19 79.00 -37.77
CA TRP A 19 6.77 78.54 -36.50
C TRP A 19 5.72 78.27 -35.41
N HIS A 20 4.55 78.89 -35.50
CA HIS A 20 3.47 78.74 -34.54
C HIS A 20 2.86 77.33 -34.53
N ILE A 21 2.86 76.61 -35.66
CA ILE A 21 2.32 75.24 -35.76
C ILE A 21 3.09 74.25 -34.88
N PRO A 22 4.43 74.08 -35.03
CA PRO A 22 5.20 73.19 -34.17
C PRO A 22 5.24 73.67 -32.72
N LEU A 23 5.11 74.98 -32.47
CA LEU A 23 5.08 75.53 -31.11
C LEU A 23 3.77 75.19 -30.38
N ASN A 24 2.63 75.31 -31.05
CA ASN A 24 1.33 74.92 -30.48
C ASN A 24 1.32 73.43 -30.08
N LYS A 25 1.91 72.56 -30.90
CA LYS A 25 2.09 71.13 -30.56
C LYS A 25 2.98 70.91 -29.33
N ASN A 26 3.95 71.79 -29.08
CA ASN A 26 4.76 71.69 -27.87
C ASN A 26 3.93 72.07 -26.64
N PHE A 27 3.07 73.09 -26.74
CA PHE A 27 2.18 73.48 -25.64
C PHE A 27 1.18 72.37 -25.28
N GLU A 28 0.59 71.71 -26.28
CA GLU A 28 -0.28 70.54 -26.05
C GLU A 28 0.47 69.40 -25.34
N LYS A 29 1.74 69.16 -25.69
CA LYS A 29 2.55 68.14 -25.00
C LYS A 29 2.97 68.57 -23.59
N LEU A 30 3.21 69.86 -23.37
CA LEU A 30 3.63 70.39 -22.06
C LEU A 30 2.56 70.19 -20.99
N ASP A 31 1.28 70.30 -21.35
CA ASP A 31 0.17 70.07 -20.40
C ASP A 31 0.07 68.60 -19.94
N ILE A 32 0.65 67.66 -20.70
CA ILE A 32 0.73 66.23 -20.35
C ILE A 32 2.05 65.91 -19.63
N ASP A 33 3.16 66.39 -20.18
CA ASP A 33 4.51 66.05 -19.71
C ASP A 33 4.88 66.74 -18.39
N VAL A 34 4.34 67.94 -18.13
CA VAL A 34 4.58 68.66 -16.88
C VAL A 34 3.62 68.16 -15.83
N GLU A 35 4.16 67.46 -14.84
CA GLU A 35 3.35 66.97 -13.73
C GLU A 35 2.73 68.11 -12.91
N VAL A 36 1.47 67.92 -12.55
CA VAL A 36 0.76 68.79 -11.62
C VAL A 36 1.10 68.36 -10.20
N ARG A 37 1.51 69.31 -9.35
CA ARG A 37 1.79 69.05 -7.94
C ARG A 37 0.87 69.88 -7.05
N GLY A 38 0.19 69.24 -6.10
CA GLY A 38 -0.75 69.92 -5.21
C GLY A 38 -1.14 69.09 -3.99
N LYS A 39 -2.13 69.54 -3.22
CA LYS A 39 -2.74 68.72 -2.16
C LYS A 39 -3.79 67.82 -2.77
N GLU A 40 -3.95 66.58 -2.30
CA GLU A 40 -4.92 65.64 -2.88
C GLU A 40 -6.34 66.21 -3.00
N THR A 41 -6.76 67.04 -2.03
CA THR A 41 -8.05 67.73 -2.04
C THR A 41 -8.25 68.69 -3.21
N ASN A 42 -7.17 69.20 -3.77
CA ASN A 42 -7.17 70.20 -4.84
C ASN A 42 -7.03 69.56 -6.22
N LYS A 43 -7.00 68.23 -6.34
CA LYS A 43 -6.87 67.57 -7.66
C LYS A 43 -8.02 67.95 -8.61
N GLY A 44 -9.21 68.22 -8.06
CA GLY A 44 -10.37 68.65 -8.83
C GLY A 44 -10.27 70.07 -9.40
N ASP A 45 -9.25 70.84 -9.00
CA ASP A 45 -8.98 72.16 -9.57
C ASP A 45 -8.22 72.08 -10.90
N PHE A 46 -7.80 70.88 -11.32
CA PHE A 46 -7.01 70.63 -12.53
C PHE A 46 -7.74 69.64 -13.44
N GLU A 47 -7.68 69.88 -14.75
CA GLU A 47 -8.30 69.03 -15.77
C GLU A 47 -7.50 67.73 -15.95
N PRO A 48 -8.13 66.55 -15.90
CA PRO A 48 -7.45 65.26 -15.98
C PRO A 48 -7.18 64.82 -17.43
N GLU A 49 -6.35 65.55 -18.16
CA GLU A 49 -5.98 65.18 -19.53
C GLU A 49 -5.33 63.78 -19.60
N ILE A 50 -5.51 63.10 -20.74
CA ILE A 50 -5.02 61.74 -20.94
C ILE A 50 -3.51 61.70 -20.80
N GLY A 51 -3.02 60.98 -19.78
CA GLY A 51 -1.60 60.77 -19.52
C GLY A 51 -0.96 61.80 -18.59
N THR A 52 -1.64 62.89 -18.25
CA THR A 52 -1.10 63.89 -17.31
C THR A 52 -0.92 63.25 -15.93
N LYS A 53 0.21 63.53 -15.29
CA LYS A 53 0.51 63.06 -13.93
C LYS A 53 0.12 64.12 -12.91
N TYR A 54 -0.60 63.73 -11.86
CA TYR A 54 -0.81 64.53 -10.66
C TYR A 54 -0.14 63.88 -9.46
N GLU A 55 0.71 64.61 -8.76
CA GLU A 55 1.37 64.15 -7.53
C GLU A 55 0.87 64.95 -6.32
N ALA A 56 0.15 64.25 -5.44
CA ALA A 56 -0.32 64.78 -4.18
C ALA A 56 0.84 64.87 -3.19
N THR A 57 1.25 66.10 -2.90
CA THR A 57 2.39 66.44 -2.04
C THR A 57 2.17 66.10 -0.56
N ASP A 58 0.91 65.96 -0.12
CA ASP A 58 0.53 65.69 1.26
C ASP A 58 0.29 64.20 1.53
N SER A 59 -0.38 63.49 0.62
CA SER A 59 -0.66 62.05 0.78
C SER A 59 0.36 61.14 0.09
N GLY A 60 1.22 61.69 -0.77
CA GLY A 60 2.13 60.91 -1.61
C GLY A 60 1.39 60.08 -2.66
N ALA A 61 0.12 60.39 -2.94
CA ALA A 61 -0.66 59.73 -3.99
C ALA A 61 -0.27 60.28 -5.37
N VAL A 62 -0.09 59.37 -6.33
CA VAL A 62 0.14 59.68 -7.74
C VAL A 62 -1.10 59.28 -8.53
N TYR A 63 -1.60 60.18 -9.35
CA TYR A 63 -2.73 59.94 -10.25
C TYR A 63 -2.31 60.14 -11.70
N PHE A 64 -2.96 59.44 -12.61
CA PHE A 64 -2.93 59.73 -14.05
C PHE A 64 -4.31 60.16 -14.53
N GLY A 65 -4.37 61.24 -15.31
CA GLY A 65 -5.57 61.64 -16.01
C GLY A 65 -5.89 60.67 -17.14
N ASN A 66 -7.17 60.34 -17.30
CA ASN A 66 -7.66 59.48 -18.38
C ASN A 66 -8.55 60.22 -19.38
N GLY A 67 -8.57 61.55 -19.34
CA GLY A 67 -9.45 62.42 -20.13
C GLY A 67 -10.71 62.87 -19.39
N ASP A 68 -11.21 62.04 -18.46
CA ASP A 68 -12.46 62.32 -17.73
C ASP A 68 -12.24 62.46 -16.21
N ALA A 69 -11.23 61.78 -15.66
CA ALA A 69 -10.98 61.69 -14.22
C ALA A 69 -9.50 61.42 -13.87
N TRP A 70 -9.13 61.81 -12.66
CA TRP A 70 -7.86 61.44 -12.02
C TRP A 70 -7.92 60.01 -11.46
N VAL A 71 -7.23 59.07 -12.10
CA VAL A 71 -7.15 57.65 -11.68
C VAL A 71 -5.94 57.44 -10.77
N LEU A 72 -6.16 56.88 -9.57
CA LEU A 72 -5.08 56.60 -8.62
C LEU A 72 -4.15 55.53 -9.22
N ALA A 73 -2.86 55.84 -9.29
CA ALA A 73 -1.83 54.99 -9.89
C ALA A 73 -0.88 54.42 -8.84
N ASP A 74 -0.46 55.25 -7.88
CA ASP A 74 0.43 54.86 -6.80
C ASP A 74 0.10 55.67 -5.54
N ARG A 75 0.50 55.18 -4.37
CA ARG A 75 0.42 55.94 -3.12
C ARG A 75 1.55 55.50 -2.20
N ARG A 76 2.38 56.46 -1.81
CA ARG A 76 3.37 56.23 -0.76
C ARG A 76 2.67 56.16 0.59
N VAL A 77 2.61 54.96 1.17
CA VAL A 77 2.11 54.74 2.53
C VAL A 77 3.28 54.58 3.49
N GLY A 78 3.30 55.37 4.58
CA GLY A 78 4.34 55.27 5.61
C GLY A 78 4.14 54.06 6.54
N GLN A 79 2.89 53.62 6.69
CA GLN A 79 2.50 52.45 7.47
C GLN A 79 1.23 51.88 6.87
N LEU A 80 1.21 50.56 6.66
CA LEU A 80 -0.01 49.80 6.40
C LEU A 80 -0.43 49.16 7.72
N GLN A 81 -1.58 49.57 8.23
CA GLN A 81 -2.15 49.00 9.45
C GLN A 81 -3.44 48.30 9.04
N THR A 82 -3.47 46.99 9.23
CA THR A 82 -4.66 46.17 9.02
C THR A 82 -4.94 45.41 10.31
N ASP A 83 -6.20 45.28 10.66
CA ASP A 83 -6.63 44.52 11.85
C ASP A 83 -6.34 43.02 11.67
N THR A 84 -6.19 42.55 10.42
CA THR A 84 -5.78 41.18 10.11
C THR A 84 -5.11 41.13 8.74
N VAL A 85 -3.90 40.55 8.64
CA VAL A 85 -3.32 40.10 7.38
C VAL A 85 -3.66 38.62 7.24
N SER A 86 -4.69 38.30 6.45
CA SER A 86 -5.00 36.90 6.11
C SER A 86 -4.11 36.47 4.93
N THR A 87 -2.87 36.03 5.18
CA THR A 87 -2.13 35.21 4.20
C THR A 87 -2.48 33.74 4.35
N LYS A 88 -3.77 33.39 4.48
CA LYS A 88 -4.16 32.01 4.79
C LYS A 88 -4.04 31.04 3.59
N GLN A 89 -3.71 31.51 2.39
CA GLN A 89 -3.57 30.64 1.22
C GLN A 89 -2.52 31.15 0.22
N ILE A 90 -1.24 30.84 0.47
CA ILE A 90 -0.20 30.97 -0.59
C ILE A 90 -0.21 29.73 -1.52
N GLN A 91 -0.85 28.64 -1.12
CA GLN A 91 -0.65 27.32 -1.76
C GLN A 91 -1.90 26.76 -2.46
N ASN A 92 -2.57 27.55 -3.32
CA ASN A 92 -3.72 27.04 -4.08
C ASN A 92 -3.43 25.73 -4.86
N ASN A 93 -2.18 25.53 -5.29
CA ASN A 93 -1.74 24.34 -6.03
C ASN A 93 -0.64 23.54 -5.33
N GLY A 94 -0.24 23.92 -4.11
CA GLY A 94 0.87 23.29 -3.37
C GLY A 94 0.39 22.28 -2.32
N PRO A 95 1.31 21.48 -1.73
CA PRO A 95 0.98 20.60 -0.61
C PRO A 95 0.41 21.41 0.54
N ARG A 96 -0.53 20.85 1.31
CA ARG A 96 -1.04 21.49 2.54
C ARG A 96 -0.04 21.27 3.65
N ILE A 97 0.48 22.34 4.23
CA ILE A 97 1.46 22.24 5.34
C ILE A 97 0.70 22.31 6.66
N VAL A 98 0.65 21.22 7.41
CA VAL A 98 0.14 21.17 8.78
C VAL A 98 1.30 21.49 9.71
N SER A 99 1.24 22.67 10.32
CA SER A 99 2.23 23.16 11.27
C SER A 99 1.59 24.23 12.15
N PRO A 100 0.88 23.83 13.21
CA PRO A 100 0.32 24.76 14.20
C PRO A 100 1.31 25.82 14.74
N SER A 101 2.62 25.58 14.68
CA SER A 101 3.63 26.56 15.09
C SER A 101 3.94 27.66 14.05
N ILE A 102 3.43 27.56 12.81
CA ILE A 102 3.67 28.51 11.72
C ILE A 102 2.36 29.18 11.30
N ASP A 103 2.30 30.51 11.35
CA ASP A 103 1.09 31.30 11.00
C ASP A 103 0.51 31.03 9.59
N ALA A 104 1.34 30.56 8.66
CA ALA A 104 0.94 30.22 7.29
C ALA A 104 0.52 28.75 7.11
N GLY A 105 0.71 27.91 8.13
CA GLY A 105 0.34 26.50 8.15
C GLY A 105 -1.11 26.27 8.56
N TYR A 106 -1.57 25.03 8.40
CA TYR A 106 -2.82 24.57 8.99
C TYR A 106 -2.59 24.20 10.46
N ASP A 107 -3.47 24.70 11.33
CA ASP A 107 -3.47 24.39 12.77
C ASP A 107 -3.97 22.98 13.09
N SER A 108 -4.52 22.28 12.09
CA SER A 108 -5.15 20.97 12.24
C SER A 108 -4.99 20.15 10.98
N LEU A 109 -4.72 18.84 11.16
CA LEU A 109 -4.66 17.90 10.06
C LEU A 109 -6.05 17.67 9.47
N GLN A 110 -7.11 17.63 10.28
CA GLN A 110 -8.47 17.52 9.76
C GLN A 110 -8.81 18.69 8.83
N VAL A 111 -8.48 19.92 9.20
CA VAL A 111 -8.75 21.10 8.35
C VAL A 111 -7.96 21.03 7.04
N ALA A 112 -6.73 20.51 7.07
CA ALA A 112 -5.94 20.30 5.85
C ALA A 112 -6.52 19.19 4.96
N ILE A 113 -7.07 18.12 5.55
CA ILE A 113 -7.78 17.05 4.83
C ILE A 113 -9.05 17.61 4.18
N ASP A 114 -9.87 18.35 4.91
CA ASP A 114 -11.10 18.96 4.41
C ASP A 114 -10.84 19.96 3.29
N ASP A 115 -9.72 20.68 3.34
CA ASP A 115 -9.31 21.60 2.27
C ASP A 115 -8.72 20.86 1.07
N ALA A 116 -7.91 19.82 1.28
CA ALA A 116 -7.42 18.94 0.21
C ALA A 116 -8.59 18.26 -0.52
N ALA A 117 -9.65 17.90 0.21
CA ALA A 117 -10.88 17.34 -0.34
C ALA A 117 -11.59 18.29 -1.32
N LYS A 118 -11.49 19.60 -1.11
CA LYS A 118 -12.09 20.65 -1.96
C LYS A 118 -11.14 21.17 -3.05
N GLY A 119 -9.86 20.81 -2.97
CA GLY A 119 -8.77 21.54 -3.60
C GLY A 119 -8.02 20.79 -4.69
N LYS A 120 -7.12 21.51 -5.38
CA LYS A 120 -6.24 20.98 -6.43
C LYS A 120 -4.99 20.26 -5.92
N SER A 121 -4.76 20.21 -4.61
CA SER A 121 -3.68 19.42 -4.02
C SER A 121 -4.25 18.31 -3.16
N SER A 122 -3.73 17.11 -3.35
CA SER A 122 -4.09 15.93 -2.55
C SER A 122 -2.91 15.45 -1.69
N THR A 123 -1.90 16.30 -1.51
CA THR A 123 -0.73 16.02 -0.68
C THR A 123 -0.75 16.94 0.55
N ILE A 124 -0.53 16.34 1.72
CA ILE A 124 -0.45 17.02 3.00
C ILE A 124 0.91 16.70 3.61
N TRP A 125 1.61 17.73 4.04
CA TRP A 125 2.87 17.68 4.77
C TRP A 125 2.61 17.98 6.24
N VAL A 126 2.85 17.00 7.10
CA VAL A 126 2.77 17.16 8.54
C VAL A 126 4.18 17.53 9.02
N ALA A 127 4.37 18.78 9.41
CA ALA A 127 5.70 19.32 9.74
C ALA A 127 6.05 19.29 11.22
N GLU A 128 5.07 18.99 12.07
CA GLU A 128 5.25 18.86 13.51
C GLU A 128 4.30 17.79 14.05
N ASN A 129 4.58 17.34 15.28
CA ASN A 129 3.74 16.35 15.93
C ASN A 129 2.36 16.93 16.22
N ILE A 130 1.33 16.15 15.93
CA ILE A 130 -0.06 16.55 16.10
C ILE A 130 -0.79 15.56 17.00
N LYS A 131 -1.83 16.04 17.67
CA LYS A 131 -2.70 15.25 18.54
C LYS A 131 -4.14 15.36 18.06
N GLU A 132 -4.54 14.50 17.13
CA GLU A 132 -5.85 14.53 16.48
C GLU A 132 -6.28 13.12 16.06
N ASN A 133 -7.57 12.85 16.16
CA ASN A 133 -8.23 11.78 15.41
C ASN A 133 -8.76 12.41 14.13
N VAL A 134 -8.43 11.82 12.99
CA VAL A 134 -8.78 12.36 11.67
C VAL A 134 -9.63 11.39 10.88
N VAL A 135 -10.53 11.99 10.13
CA VAL A 135 -11.52 11.32 9.30
C VAL A 135 -11.20 11.65 7.85
N ILE A 136 -10.91 10.62 7.05
CA ILE A 136 -10.71 10.75 5.61
C ILE A 136 -12.09 10.75 4.93
N PRO A 137 -12.50 11.85 4.27
CA PRO A 137 -13.82 11.96 3.66
C PRO A 137 -13.98 11.02 2.48
N ARG A 138 -15.23 10.76 2.08
CA ARG A 138 -15.56 9.88 0.95
C ARG A 138 -15.17 10.53 -0.39
N ASP A 139 -14.93 9.70 -1.40
CA ASP A 139 -14.60 10.21 -2.73
C ASP A 139 -15.75 10.98 -3.42
N ASP A 140 -17.02 10.75 -3.09
CA ASP A 140 -18.15 11.50 -3.66
C ASP A 140 -18.30 12.90 -3.07
N GLU A 141 -17.68 13.15 -1.92
CA GLU A 141 -17.60 14.45 -1.26
C GLU A 141 -16.31 15.20 -1.62
N ALA A 142 -15.39 14.56 -2.36
CA ALA A 142 -14.03 15.03 -2.47
C ALA A 142 -13.41 14.90 -3.88
N ASP A 143 -12.74 15.96 -4.33
CA ASP A 143 -12.24 16.10 -5.70
C ASP A 143 -10.95 15.27 -5.98
N TRP A 144 -10.57 14.37 -5.06
CA TRP A 144 -9.36 13.54 -5.14
C TRP A 144 -9.62 12.10 -5.58
N TYR A 145 -10.84 11.74 -6.00
CA TYR A 145 -11.20 10.44 -6.59
C TYR A 145 -10.13 9.91 -7.57
N ASN A 146 -9.58 10.77 -8.43
CA ASN A 146 -8.56 10.38 -9.41
C ASN A 146 -7.11 10.54 -8.94
N ARG A 147 -6.85 11.27 -7.87
CA ARG A 147 -5.49 11.70 -7.47
C ARG A 147 -4.96 10.91 -6.29
N GLY A 148 -5.84 10.48 -5.38
CA GLY A 148 -5.45 9.88 -4.11
C GLY A 148 -4.98 10.91 -3.09
N LEU A 149 -5.19 10.64 -1.82
CA LEU A 149 -4.70 11.46 -0.71
C LEU A 149 -3.32 10.94 -0.27
N THR A 150 -2.36 11.83 -0.08
CA THR A 150 -1.04 11.54 0.49
C THR A 150 -0.85 12.36 1.75
N ILE A 151 -0.63 11.69 2.89
CA ILE A 151 -0.27 12.33 4.16
C ILE A 151 1.17 11.92 4.47
N LYS A 152 2.05 12.91 4.56
CA LYS A 152 3.50 12.69 4.69
C LYS A 152 4.08 13.49 5.85
N GLY A 153 4.83 12.84 6.74
CA GLY A 153 5.71 13.52 7.68
C GLY A 153 6.94 14.09 6.98
N VAL A 154 7.33 15.34 7.29
CA VAL A 154 8.47 16.01 6.64
C VAL A 154 9.73 16.10 7.50
N SER A 155 9.71 15.60 8.73
CA SER A 155 10.90 15.56 9.58
C SER A 155 11.87 14.45 9.17
N ASP A 156 13.14 14.60 9.57
CA ASP A 156 14.17 13.53 9.44
C ASP A 156 13.83 12.28 10.26
N GLN A 157 12.96 12.45 11.26
CA GLN A 157 12.32 11.40 12.03
C GLN A 157 10.85 11.28 11.58
N GLN A 158 10.19 10.20 11.97
CA GLN A 158 8.75 10.06 11.72
C GLN A 158 7.97 11.16 12.46
N THR A 159 7.06 11.82 11.75
CA THR A 159 6.19 12.83 12.38
C THR A 159 5.05 12.13 13.13
N ILE A 160 4.80 12.54 14.37
CA ILE A 160 3.86 11.84 15.25
C ILE A 160 2.43 12.32 15.03
N ILE A 161 1.50 11.38 14.90
CA ILE A 161 0.05 11.60 15.01
C ILE A 161 -0.45 10.83 16.21
N GLU A 162 -0.74 11.54 17.30
CA GLU A 162 -1.17 10.96 18.57
C GLU A 162 -2.70 10.98 18.70
N ASP A 163 -3.28 9.90 19.22
CA ASP A 163 -4.69 9.82 19.59
C ASP A 163 -5.11 10.95 20.55
N LYS A 164 -6.13 11.71 20.14
CA LYS A 164 -6.75 12.76 20.94
C LYS A 164 -7.91 12.24 21.78
N ALA A 165 -8.66 11.26 21.27
CA ALA A 165 -9.90 10.76 21.86
C ALA A 165 -9.64 9.99 23.15
N LYS A 166 -8.67 9.06 23.14
CA LYS A 166 -8.29 8.24 24.31
C LYS A 166 -9.47 7.47 24.92
N ASP A 167 -10.38 7.00 24.07
CA ASP A 167 -11.63 6.34 24.46
C ASP A 167 -11.63 4.82 24.21
N GLY A 168 -10.54 4.28 23.68
CA GLY A 168 -10.35 2.86 23.36
C GLY A 168 -11.05 2.41 22.08
N GLN A 169 -11.77 3.30 21.41
CA GLN A 169 -12.67 2.94 20.32
C GLN A 169 -12.38 3.73 19.05
N THR A 170 -12.10 5.02 19.18
CA THR A 170 -11.92 5.92 18.05
C THR A 170 -10.54 5.71 17.43
N PRO A 171 -10.46 5.36 16.13
CA PRO A 171 -9.18 5.23 15.45
C PRO A 171 -8.46 6.58 15.33
N VAL A 172 -7.13 6.59 15.24
CA VAL A 172 -6.38 7.83 14.97
C VAL A 172 -6.64 8.31 13.55
N ILE A 173 -6.65 7.39 12.58
CA ILE A 173 -7.05 7.67 11.20
C ILE A 173 -8.19 6.73 10.84
N THR A 174 -9.35 7.28 10.49
CA THR A 174 -10.52 6.51 10.06
C THR A 174 -11.06 6.99 8.71
N GLY A 175 -11.70 6.11 7.94
CA GLY A 175 -12.60 6.55 6.87
C GLY A 175 -13.89 7.16 7.43
N SER A 176 -14.52 8.08 6.69
CA SER A 176 -15.70 8.82 7.15
C SER A 176 -16.95 7.98 7.39
N ASP A 177 -17.06 6.82 6.76
CA ASP A 177 -18.14 5.88 7.02
C ASP A 177 -17.77 4.47 6.60
N ALA A 178 -18.53 3.50 7.10
CA ALA A 178 -18.44 2.10 6.71
C ALA A 178 -18.59 1.86 5.19
N ASP A 179 -19.26 2.75 4.45
CA ASP A 179 -19.47 2.63 2.99
C ASP A 179 -18.57 3.53 2.15
N ALA A 180 -17.66 4.29 2.78
CA ALA A 180 -16.74 5.18 2.07
C ALA A 180 -15.85 4.37 1.12
N GLN A 181 -15.88 4.69 -0.17
CA GLN A 181 -14.80 4.31 -1.08
C GLN A 181 -13.73 5.39 -0.99
N LEU A 182 -12.51 4.95 -0.69
CA LEU A 182 -11.32 5.80 -0.67
C LEU A 182 -10.39 5.28 -1.75
N HIS A 183 -10.41 5.87 -2.96
CA HIS A 183 -9.72 5.28 -4.11
C HIS A 183 -8.24 4.99 -3.86
N ARG A 184 -7.51 5.98 -3.33
CA ARG A 184 -6.09 5.86 -3.04
C ARG A 184 -5.69 6.66 -1.81
N LEU A 185 -5.08 6.00 -0.83
CA LEU A 185 -4.51 6.64 0.35
C LEU A 185 -3.05 6.21 0.51
N THR A 186 -2.18 7.20 0.69
CA THR A 186 -0.75 7.03 0.94
C THR A 186 -0.39 7.69 2.26
N LEU A 187 0.20 6.92 3.16
CA LEU A 187 0.80 7.38 4.41
C LEU A 187 2.32 7.21 4.32
N GLU A 188 3.08 8.26 4.60
CA GLU A 188 4.54 8.24 4.44
C GLU A 188 5.26 8.93 5.61
N ASN A 189 6.27 8.28 6.19
CA ASN A 189 7.11 8.86 7.24
C ASN A 189 6.32 9.37 8.47
N LEU A 190 5.36 8.56 8.94
CA LEU A 190 4.48 8.87 10.07
C LEU A 190 4.66 7.87 11.21
N TYR A 191 4.56 8.35 12.45
CA TYR A 191 4.42 7.50 13.63
C TYR A 191 3.02 7.71 14.23
N ILE A 192 2.14 6.73 14.05
CA ILE A 192 0.74 6.79 14.45
C ILE A 192 0.58 6.04 15.76
N THR A 193 0.27 6.77 16.83
CA THR A 193 0.33 6.22 18.19
C THR A 193 -0.86 6.63 19.03
N GLY A 194 -1.12 5.85 20.06
CA GLY A 194 -2.06 6.17 21.13
C GLY A 194 -1.58 5.56 22.44
N ASN A 195 -2.49 5.40 23.39
CA ASN A 195 -2.22 4.77 24.68
C ASN A 195 -3.00 3.45 24.81
N GLU A 196 -2.94 2.82 25.97
CA GLU A 196 -3.66 1.58 26.26
C GLU A 196 -5.19 1.67 26.09
N ASN A 197 -5.75 2.89 26.14
CA ASN A 197 -7.15 3.21 25.89
C ASN A 197 -7.32 3.91 24.54
N SER A 198 -6.60 3.49 23.52
CA SER A 198 -6.78 4.01 22.16
C SER A 198 -7.35 2.93 21.26
N GLY A 199 -8.20 3.34 20.30
CA GLY A 199 -8.68 2.45 19.25
C GLY A 199 -7.56 2.05 18.27
N PRO A 200 -7.88 1.49 17.10
CA PRO A 200 -6.89 1.19 16.06
C PRO A 200 -6.10 2.44 15.63
N ALA A 201 -4.84 2.28 15.24
CA ALA A 201 -4.05 3.38 14.67
C ALA A 201 -4.67 3.83 13.36
N VAL A 202 -5.07 2.86 12.54
CA VAL A 202 -5.72 3.09 11.26
C VAL A 202 -6.89 2.12 11.15
N ASN A 203 -8.09 2.61 10.83
CA ASN A 203 -9.25 1.79 10.50
C ASN A 203 -9.88 2.24 9.17
N LEU A 204 -9.81 1.38 8.15
CA LEU A 204 -10.39 1.64 6.82
C LEU A 204 -11.46 0.58 6.48
N PRO A 205 -12.72 0.73 6.92
CA PRO A 205 -13.67 -0.37 7.14
C PRO A 205 -14.19 -1.15 5.91
N LYS A 206 -14.02 -0.70 4.66
CA LYS A 206 -14.51 -1.48 3.49
C LYS A 206 -13.60 -1.52 2.29
N SER A 207 -13.26 -0.39 1.68
CA SER A 207 -12.59 -0.42 0.37
C SER A 207 -11.68 0.78 0.18
N CYS A 208 -10.38 0.53 0.31
CA CYS A 208 -9.35 1.42 -0.18
C CYS A 208 -8.57 0.71 -1.29
N PRO A 209 -9.01 0.79 -2.57
CA PRO A 209 -8.44 0.01 -3.66
C PRO A 209 -6.93 0.15 -3.79
N PHE A 210 -6.35 1.30 -3.45
CA PHE A 210 -4.92 1.52 -3.44
C PHE A 210 -4.48 2.10 -2.10
N PHE A 211 -4.06 1.23 -1.18
CA PHE A 211 -3.51 1.66 0.09
C PHE A 211 -1.98 1.51 0.09
N THR A 212 -1.29 2.55 0.54
CA THR A 212 0.18 2.53 0.61
C THR A 212 0.65 3.10 1.96
N MET A 213 1.51 2.36 2.65
CA MET A 213 2.27 2.86 3.80
C MET A 213 3.76 2.67 3.55
N VAL A 214 4.53 3.74 3.71
CA VAL A 214 5.98 3.73 3.50
C VAL A 214 6.66 4.40 4.68
N GLU A 215 7.61 3.72 5.32
CA GLU A 215 8.38 4.27 6.43
C GLU A 215 7.48 4.76 7.58
N CYS A 216 6.37 4.05 7.82
CA CYS A 216 5.44 4.34 8.90
C CYS A 216 5.65 3.41 10.08
N SER A 217 5.42 3.92 11.29
CA SER A 217 5.38 3.11 12.52
C SER A 217 3.99 3.23 13.16
N THR A 218 3.49 2.14 13.74
CA THR A 218 2.28 2.15 14.57
C THR A 218 2.53 1.40 15.86
N ASP A 219 1.97 1.88 16.96
CA ASP A 219 1.99 1.18 18.26
C ASP A 219 0.63 0.56 18.63
N MET A 220 -0.31 0.60 17.70
CA MET A 220 -1.65 0.04 17.87
C MET A 220 -2.03 -0.75 16.63
N LEU A 221 -3.09 -1.56 16.76
CA LEU A 221 -3.69 -2.31 15.67
C LEU A 221 -3.96 -1.42 14.45
N CYS A 222 -3.55 -1.87 13.27
CA CYS A 222 -4.08 -1.36 12.00
C CYS A 222 -5.12 -2.34 11.45
N GLU A 223 -6.35 -1.87 11.26
CA GLU A 223 -7.42 -2.61 10.60
C GLU A 223 -7.65 -2.01 9.22
N LEU A 224 -7.32 -2.78 8.19
CA LEU A 224 -7.56 -2.37 6.81
C LEU A 224 -8.60 -3.33 6.26
N GLY A 225 -9.67 -2.74 5.68
CA GLY A 225 -10.75 -3.42 4.97
C GLY A 225 -10.23 -4.12 3.73
N LYS A 226 -10.94 -4.05 2.59
CA LYS A 226 -10.61 -4.78 1.36
C LYS A 226 -9.72 -3.93 0.42
N PRO A 227 -8.39 -3.79 0.60
CA PRO A 227 -7.58 -3.13 -0.40
C PRO A 227 -7.50 -4.00 -1.65
N PHE A 228 -7.82 -3.44 -2.82
CA PHE A 228 -7.56 -4.16 -4.06
C PHE A 228 -6.04 -4.35 -4.24
N PHE A 229 -5.26 -3.30 -3.92
CA PHE A 229 -3.79 -3.29 -3.82
C PHE A 229 -3.36 -2.64 -2.50
N GLY A 230 -2.72 -3.43 -1.63
CA GLY A 230 -2.03 -2.93 -0.44
C GLY A 230 -0.52 -2.96 -0.65
N TYR A 231 0.18 -1.87 -0.35
CA TYR A 231 1.65 -1.80 -0.40
C TYR A 231 2.21 -1.27 0.91
N PHE A 232 3.06 -2.05 1.55
CA PHE A 232 3.72 -1.71 2.80
C PHE A 232 5.22 -1.81 2.60
N GLU A 233 5.96 -0.75 2.90
CA GLU A 233 7.41 -0.73 2.72
C GLU A 233 8.11 -0.10 3.92
N ARG A 234 9.07 -0.81 4.53
CA ARG A 234 9.84 -0.32 5.69
C ARG A 234 8.95 0.15 6.84
N CYS A 235 7.80 -0.50 7.04
CA CYS A 235 6.88 -0.18 8.13
C CYS A 235 7.21 -0.96 9.40
N TYR A 236 6.94 -0.39 10.57
CA TYR A 236 7.04 -1.04 11.86
C TYR A 236 5.67 -1.07 12.54
N PHE A 237 5.04 -2.24 12.63
CA PHE A 237 3.75 -2.41 13.28
C PHE A 237 3.95 -3.06 14.63
N ASN A 238 3.50 -2.38 15.69
CA ASN A 238 3.55 -2.85 17.06
C ASN A 238 2.15 -2.80 17.66
N SER A 239 1.75 -3.82 18.41
CA SER A 239 0.44 -3.85 19.09
C SER A 239 0.66 -3.80 20.58
N ILE A 240 0.58 -2.61 21.20
CA ILE A 240 0.71 -2.50 22.67
C ILE A 240 -0.56 -2.95 23.40
N THR A 241 -1.70 -2.96 22.73
CA THR A 241 -3.00 -3.33 23.30
C THR A 241 -3.42 -4.73 22.85
N SER A 242 -3.89 -5.51 23.81
CA SER A 242 -4.72 -6.68 23.54
C SER A 242 -6.13 -6.22 23.25
N ILE A 243 -6.58 -6.39 22.01
CA ILE A 243 -7.96 -6.07 21.65
C ILE A 243 -8.78 -7.35 21.82
N GLU A 244 -9.78 -7.28 22.71
CA GLU A 244 -10.88 -8.24 22.72
C GLU A 244 -11.73 -7.98 21.46
N THR A 245 -11.52 -8.76 20.41
CA THR A 245 -12.37 -8.67 19.21
C THR A 245 -13.73 -9.33 19.47
N ASP A 246 -14.79 -8.67 19.02
CA ASP A 246 -16.17 -9.16 19.07
C ASP A 246 -16.31 -10.51 18.33
N PRO A 247 -16.89 -11.56 18.95
CA PRO A 247 -17.13 -12.86 18.32
C PRO A 247 -18.05 -12.82 17.08
N ASP A 248 -18.79 -11.74 16.84
CA ASP A 248 -19.73 -11.62 15.72
C ASP A 248 -19.07 -11.54 14.31
N ILE A 249 -17.74 -11.53 14.21
CA ILE A 249 -17.00 -11.70 12.94
C ILE A 249 -17.04 -13.18 12.44
N GLY A 250 -17.93 -14.01 12.98
CA GLY A 250 -18.06 -15.42 12.59
C GLY A 250 -16.99 -16.33 13.19
N LEU A 251 -16.24 -15.84 14.17
CA LEU A 251 -15.33 -16.63 14.99
C LEU A 251 -16.12 -17.31 16.10
N THR A 252 -16.93 -18.30 15.74
CA THR A 252 -17.79 -18.97 16.71
C THR A 252 -16.96 -19.75 17.73
N ASN A 253 -16.93 -19.23 18.96
CA ASN A 253 -16.79 -19.93 20.25
C ASN A 253 -15.44 -19.96 20.98
N ASN A 254 -14.45 -19.12 20.69
CA ASN A 254 -13.41 -18.79 21.69
C ASN A 254 -12.80 -17.42 21.39
N THR A 255 -12.84 -16.53 22.37
CA THR A 255 -12.20 -15.20 22.38
C THR A 255 -10.70 -15.36 22.12
N VAL A 256 -10.26 -15.20 20.88
CA VAL A 256 -8.83 -15.09 20.61
C VAL A 256 -8.48 -13.62 20.82
N MET A 257 -7.86 -13.30 21.95
CA MET A 257 -7.17 -12.02 22.09
C MET A 257 -6.12 -11.98 20.98
N THR A 258 -6.36 -11.14 19.98
CA THR A 258 -5.43 -11.00 18.87
C THR A 258 -4.58 -9.76 19.13
N ASP A 259 -3.37 -9.96 19.63
CA ASP A 259 -2.32 -8.93 19.61
C ASP A 259 -1.75 -8.80 18.18
N SER A 260 -2.65 -8.69 17.20
CA SER A 260 -2.27 -8.54 15.81
C SER A 260 -1.94 -7.07 15.57
N PRO A 261 -0.68 -6.70 15.32
CA PRO A 261 -0.36 -5.32 14.94
C PRO A 261 -0.98 -4.91 13.59
N LEU A 262 -1.35 -5.87 12.73
CA LEU A 262 -1.99 -5.62 11.45
C LEU A 262 -3.04 -6.70 11.11
N ILE A 263 -4.26 -6.25 10.79
CA ILE A 263 -5.36 -7.05 10.25
C ILE A 263 -5.68 -6.54 8.86
N LEU A 264 -5.61 -7.42 7.87
CA LEU A 264 -5.99 -7.16 6.48
C LEU A 264 -7.17 -8.04 6.10
N SER A 265 -8.30 -7.45 5.70
CA SER A 265 -9.54 -8.17 5.43
C SER A 265 -10.07 -7.91 4.02
N GLY A 266 -9.79 -8.85 3.11
CA GLY A 266 -10.16 -8.81 1.71
C GLY A 266 -9.07 -8.17 0.86
N GLY A 267 -9.06 -8.49 -0.44
CA GLY A 267 -8.20 -7.81 -1.39
C GLY A 267 -7.73 -8.68 -2.54
N ASN A 268 -7.04 -8.06 -3.50
CA ASN A 268 -6.50 -8.79 -4.65
C ASN A 268 -5.00 -9.03 -4.53
N LEU A 269 -4.23 -8.00 -4.18
CA LEU A 269 -2.78 -8.14 -4.00
C LEU A 269 -2.32 -7.30 -2.82
N VAL A 270 -1.65 -7.93 -1.87
CA VAL A 270 -0.94 -7.24 -0.80
C VAL A 270 0.54 -7.50 -0.94
N ARG A 271 1.35 -6.44 -0.93
CA ARG A 271 2.80 -6.53 -0.91
C ARG A 271 3.35 -5.90 0.36
N VAL A 272 4.18 -6.66 1.08
CA VAL A 272 4.87 -6.26 2.30
C VAL A 272 6.36 -6.35 2.04
N ASP A 273 7.11 -5.26 2.18
CA ASP A 273 8.53 -5.20 1.84
C ASP A 273 9.33 -4.59 3.00
N ARG A 274 10.17 -5.41 3.65
CA ARG A 274 11.02 -5.01 4.79
C ARG A 274 10.23 -4.40 5.96
N CYS A 275 9.05 -4.96 6.24
CA CYS A 275 8.24 -4.54 7.38
C CYS A 275 8.55 -5.38 8.62
N THR A 276 8.49 -4.76 9.79
CA THR A 276 8.63 -5.41 11.09
C THR A 276 7.26 -5.47 11.76
N PHE A 277 6.91 -6.62 12.32
CA PHE A 277 5.71 -6.86 13.10
C PHE A 277 6.12 -7.24 14.52
N ARG A 278 5.53 -6.61 15.53
CA ARG A 278 5.81 -6.87 16.94
C ARG A 278 4.50 -6.98 17.73
N SER A 279 4.34 -8.07 18.46
CA SER A 279 3.32 -8.12 19.52
C SER A 279 3.89 -7.44 20.76
N GLY A 280 3.19 -6.43 21.26
CA GLY A 280 3.59 -5.62 22.41
C GLY A 280 3.07 -6.18 23.74
N SER A 281 2.04 -7.03 23.74
CA SER A 281 1.57 -7.64 24.98
C SER A 281 2.64 -8.63 25.49
N GLY A 282 3.03 -8.50 26.75
CA GLY A 282 3.97 -9.43 27.37
C GLY A 282 3.39 -10.84 27.59
N GLU A 283 2.11 -11.03 27.27
CA GLU A 283 1.38 -12.27 27.54
C GLU A 283 1.31 -13.21 26.33
N THR A 284 1.43 -12.70 25.11
CA THR A 284 1.36 -13.56 23.93
C THR A 284 2.72 -14.13 23.54
N ASN A 285 2.75 -15.46 23.42
CA ASN A 285 3.83 -16.20 22.78
C ASN A 285 3.80 -16.06 21.25
N TYR A 286 3.12 -15.06 20.67
CA TYR A 286 2.90 -14.99 19.23
C TYR A 286 2.83 -13.55 18.75
N THR A 287 3.54 -13.25 17.66
CA THR A 287 3.27 -12.07 16.83
C THR A 287 2.36 -12.48 15.70
N LEU A 288 1.23 -11.79 15.55
CA LEU A 288 0.15 -12.17 14.63
C LEU A 288 0.03 -11.19 13.47
N LEU A 289 0.27 -11.68 12.25
CA LEU A 289 -0.21 -11.00 11.04
C LEU A 289 -1.46 -11.74 10.57
N TRP A 290 -2.61 -11.06 10.58
CA TRP A 290 -3.87 -11.65 10.14
C TRP A 290 -4.20 -11.24 8.71
N LEU A 291 -4.23 -12.22 7.81
CA LEU A 291 -4.61 -12.09 6.42
C LEU A 291 -5.93 -12.84 6.19
N CYS A 292 -6.96 -12.13 5.73
CA CYS A 292 -8.27 -12.69 5.46
C CYS A 292 -8.71 -12.34 4.04
N GLN A 293 -9.22 -13.28 3.24
CA GLN A 293 -9.81 -13.01 1.90
C GLN A 293 -8.91 -12.27 0.89
N ILE A 294 -7.59 -12.47 0.92
CA ILE A 294 -6.66 -11.81 -0.01
C ILE A 294 -6.22 -12.77 -1.11
N ASN A 295 -6.45 -12.42 -2.39
CA ASN A 295 -6.10 -13.33 -3.49
C ASN A 295 -4.60 -13.59 -3.63
N ASN A 296 -3.74 -12.61 -3.38
CA ASN A 296 -2.28 -12.78 -3.46
C ASN A 296 -1.58 -11.96 -2.38
N VAL A 297 -0.59 -12.55 -1.73
CA VAL A 297 0.24 -11.85 -0.74
C VAL A 297 1.71 -12.08 -1.04
N ASP A 298 2.44 -11.02 -1.33
CA ASP A 298 3.89 -11.03 -1.57
C ASP A 298 4.61 -10.35 -0.39
N MET A 299 5.33 -11.11 0.41
CA MET A 299 6.13 -10.61 1.52
C MET A 299 7.62 -10.76 1.20
N ASN A 300 8.35 -9.66 1.15
CA ASN A 300 9.79 -9.63 0.95
C ASN A 300 10.48 -9.14 2.21
N GLN A 301 11.30 -9.98 2.83
CA GLN A 301 12.01 -9.71 4.07
C GLN A 301 11.09 -9.24 5.23
N PRO A 302 9.92 -9.89 5.48
CA PRO A 302 9.14 -9.56 6.66
C PRO A 302 9.91 -9.98 7.92
N GLU A 303 9.87 -9.14 8.94
CA GLU A 303 10.49 -9.40 10.24
C GLU A 303 9.41 -9.53 11.32
N PHE A 304 9.44 -10.59 12.12
CA PHE A 304 8.53 -10.80 13.24
C PHE A 304 9.32 -10.82 14.55
N LYS A 305 8.99 -9.91 15.46
CA LYS A 305 9.66 -9.73 16.76
C LYS A 305 8.69 -9.94 17.91
N LEU A 306 9.21 -10.42 19.05
CA LEU A 306 8.48 -10.47 20.32
C LEU A 306 8.90 -9.28 21.20
N ASN A 307 7.99 -8.74 22.03
CA ASN A 307 8.35 -7.72 23.00
C ASN A 307 9.13 -8.36 24.16
N ASN A 308 10.40 -7.98 24.35
CA ASN A 308 11.27 -8.54 25.38
C ASN A 308 12.00 -7.46 26.15
N SER A 309 11.43 -7.04 27.28
CA SER A 309 12.19 -6.43 28.38
C SER A 309 12.47 -7.42 29.52
N GLU A 310 11.75 -8.54 29.61
CA GLU A 310 11.93 -9.54 30.67
C GLU A 310 12.22 -10.93 30.09
N TYR A 311 13.51 -11.24 30.07
CA TYR A 311 14.06 -12.52 29.65
C TYR A 311 13.79 -13.58 30.72
N ASN A 312 12.97 -14.59 30.41
CA ASN A 312 12.87 -15.81 31.21
C ASN A 312 13.32 -17.00 30.35
N GLU A 313 14.54 -17.46 30.62
CA GLU A 313 15.23 -18.56 29.94
C GLU A 313 14.50 -19.92 29.99
N ASN A 314 13.47 -20.06 30.82
CA ASN A 314 12.82 -21.36 31.09
C ASN A 314 11.41 -21.54 30.50
N ALA A 315 10.84 -20.53 29.83
CA ALA A 315 9.49 -20.65 29.25
C ALA A 315 9.57 -21.11 27.78
N PRO A 316 8.88 -22.21 27.36
CA PRO A 316 8.80 -22.59 25.96
C PRO A 316 8.03 -21.51 25.18
N ARG A 317 8.76 -20.68 24.44
CA ARG A 317 8.16 -19.64 23.60
C ARG A 317 7.89 -20.24 22.22
N SER A 318 6.63 -20.21 21.81
CA SER A 318 6.31 -20.35 20.40
C SER A 318 6.67 -19.04 19.69
N VAL A 319 7.02 -19.10 18.41
CA VAL A 319 7.54 -17.97 17.63
C VAL A 319 6.56 -17.64 16.51
N ALA A 320 6.38 -16.34 16.23
CA ALA A 320 5.71 -15.69 15.09
C ALA A 320 4.68 -16.52 14.31
N MET A 321 3.39 -16.22 14.49
CA MET A 321 2.31 -16.87 13.77
C MET A 321 1.71 -15.93 12.72
N CYS A 322 1.89 -16.22 11.44
CA CYS A 322 1.04 -15.62 10.41
C CYS A 322 -0.27 -16.41 10.37
N LEU A 323 -1.39 -15.76 10.73
CA LEU A 323 -2.71 -16.33 10.56
C LEU A 323 -3.22 -15.98 9.17
N ILE A 324 -3.42 -17.02 8.37
CA ILE A 324 -3.93 -16.93 7.02
C ILE A 324 -5.31 -17.60 7.06
N ASP A 325 -6.36 -16.84 6.76
CA ASP A 325 -7.67 -17.42 6.46
C ASP A 325 -7.57 -18.27 5.19
N GLY A 326 -8.22 -19.44 5.18
CA GLY A 326 -8.26 -20.36 4.05
C GLY A 326 -8.89 -19.80 2.77
N SER A 327 -9.47 -18.60 2.84
CA SER A 327 -9.94 -17.82 1.70
C SER A 327 -8.85 -17.05 0.95
N CYS A 328 -7.61 -17.01 1.46
CA CYS A 328 -6.50 -16.37 0.77
C CYS A 328 -6.02 -17.20 -0.43
N GLY A 329 -5.56 -16.56 -1.51
CA GLY A 329 -5.01 -17.25 -2.67
C GLY A 329 -3.53 -17.59 -2.50
N ASP A 330 -2.66 -17.07 -3.36
CA ASP A 330 -1.23 -17.42 -3.34
C ASP A 330 -0.47 -16.55 -2.33
N ILE A 331 0.34 -17.18 -1.49
CA ILE A 331 1.15 -16.48 -0.48
C ILE A 331 2.62 -16.76 -0.75
N ASN A 332 3.38 -15.71 -1.00
CA ASN A 332 4.79 -15.75 -1.32
C ASN A 332 5.58 -15.01 -0.25
N MET A 333 6.37 -15.74 0.53
CA MET A 333 7.27 -15.18 1.52
C MET A 333 8.73 -15.37 1.06
N ASN A 334 9.43 -14.29 0.82
CA ASN A 334 10.85 -14.28 0.48
C ASN A 334 11.69 -13.78 1.66
N SER A 335 12.58 -14.62 2.17
CA SER A 335 13.51 -14.31 3.25
C SER A 335 12.87 -13.80 4.55
N PRO A 336 11.82 -14.45 5.10
CA PRO A 336 11.24 -14.02 6.37
C PRO A 336 12.26 -14.19 7.52
N TYR A 337 12.28 -13.23 8.44
CA TYR A 337 13.06 -13.28 9.66
C TYR A 337 12.13 -13.30 10.89
N CYS A 338 12.38 -14.23 11.81
CA CYS A 338 11.68 -14.29 13.09
C CYS A 338 12.71 -14.26 14.20
N GLU A 339 12.54 -13.35 15.16
CA GLU A 339 13.43 -13.24 16.31
C GLU A 339 13.06 -14.32 17.34
N GLY A 340 13.97 -15.29 17.56
CA GLY A 340 13.88 -16.34 18.58
C GLY A 340 15.25 -16.62 19.18
N ILE A 341 15.31 -16.90 20.49
CA ILE A 341 16.56 -17.14 21.22
C ILE A 341 16.65 -18.65 21.50
N ALA A 342 17.63 -19.30 20.86
CA ALA A 342 17.90 -20.74 20.84
C ALA A 342 16.95 -21.58 19.98
N ASP A 343 17.53 -22.53 19.24
CA ASP A 343 16.93 -23.41 18.24
C ASP A 343 15.52 -23.91 18.59
N THR A 344 14.75 -24.17 17.53
CA THR A 344 13.54 -24.99 17.42
C THR A 344 12.21 -24.30 17.70
N GLN A 345 11.65 -23.69 16.64
CA GLN A 345 10.31 -23.98 16.07
C GLN A 345 9.72 -22.75 15.38
N TYR A 346 9.79 -22.72 14.06
CA TYR A 346 8.96 -21.85 13.24
C TYR A 346 7.57 -22.53 13.12
N ARG A 347 6.55 -22.06 13.86
CA ARG A 347 5.18 -22.58 13.74
C ARG A 347 4.39 -21.68 12.80
N THR A 348 4.52 -21.93 11.51
CA THR A 348 3.67 -21.24 10.54
C THR A 348 2.26 -21.84 10.55
N ALA A 349 1.28 -21.01 10.17
CA ALA A 349 -0.05 -21.40 9.71
C ALA A 349 -0.86 -22.35 10.60
N ARG A 350 -1.37 -21.84 11.73
CA ARG A 350 -2.65 -22.32 12.26
C ARG A 350 -3.79 -21.72 11.45
N THR A 351 -3.96 -22.22 10.24
CA THR A 351 -5.19 -22.06 9.45
C THR A 351 -6.27 -22.84 10.19
N SER A 352 -6.96 -22.29 11.18
CA SER A 352 -7.99 -23.06 11.91
C SER A 352 -9.23 -22.27 12.28
N LEU A 353 -9.41 -21.07 11.72
CA LEU A 353 -10.40 -20.12 12.27
C LEU A 353 -11.68 -20.00 11.44
N THR A 354 -11.74 -20.56 10.24
CA THR A 354 -12.91 -20.45 9.35
C THR A 354 -13.10 -21.73 8.54
N GLU A 355 -14.35 -22.15 8.33
CA GLU A 355 -14.74 -23.29 7.47
C GLU A 355 -14.60 -22.98 5.96
N THR A 356 -14.01 -21.84 5.60
CA THR A 356 -14.10 -21.25 4.27
C THR A 356 -12.80 -21.40 3.47
N GLY A 357 -12.68 -22.53 2.78
CA GLY A 357 -11.70 -22.74 1.72
C GLY A 357 -10.29 -23.13 2.17
N SER A 358 -9.49 -23.59 1.21
CA SER A 358 -8.09 -23.95 1.37
C SER A 358 -7.23 -22.94 0.61
N PRO A 359 -6.11 -22.44 1.19
CA PRO A 359 -5.17 -21.61 0.44
C PRO A 359 -4.72 -22.31 -0.84
N ARG A 360 -4.55 -21.53 -1.92
CA ARG A 360 -4.15 -22.09 -3.23
C ARG A 360 -2.72 -22.60 -3.21
N ALA A 361 -1.77 -21.77 -2.80
CA ALA A 361 -0.38 -22.16 -2.69
C ALA A 361 0.34 -21.34 -1.63
N ILE A 362 1.27 -22.00 -0.93
CA ILE A 362 2.22 -21.33 -0.04
C ILE A 362 3.62 -21.51 -0.64
N TYR A 363 4.25 -20.39 -0.98
CA TYR A 363 5.62 -20.31 -1.48
C TYR A 363 6.49 -19.65 -0.42
N MET A 364 7.54 -20.33 0.03
CA MET A 364 8.54 -19.75 0.94
C MET A 364 9.94 -19.95 0.35
N ARG A 365 10.75 -18.88 0.28
CA ARG A 365 12.14 -18.93 -0.20
C ARG A 365 13.10 -18.34 0.81
N ASN A 366 14.30 -18.93 0.90
CA ASN A 366 15.43 -18.46 1.71
C ASN A 366 15.07 -18.38 3.20
N VAL A 367 14.56 -19.47 3.73
CA VAL A 367 14.07 -19.52 5.10
C VAL A 367 15.16 -20.12 6.00
N ARG A 368 15.50 -19.42 7.09
CA ARG A 368 16.29 -19.97 8.21
C ARG A 368 15.44 -20.77 9.21
N GLY A 369 14.28 -21.24 8.75
CA GLY A 369 13.31 -21.94 9.58
C GLY A 369 13.76 -23.38 9.85
N GLU A 370 13.31 -23.91 10.98
CA GLU A 370 13.58 -25.30 11.38
C GLU A 370 12.30 -26.13 11.47
N HIS A 371 11.13 -25.49 11.48
CA HIS A 371 9.83 -26.15 11.61
C HIS A 371 8.81 -25.47 10.67
N LEU A 372 7.77 -26.18 10.25
CA LEU A 372 6.62 -25.63 9.54
C LEU A 372 5.41 -26.52 9.86
N THR A 373 4.38 -25.97 10.49
CA THR A 373 3.12 -26.69 10.70
C THR A 373 2.08 -26.24 9.67
N ILE A 374 1.24 -27.14 9.19
CA ILE A 374 0.15 -26.85 8.25
C ILE A 374 -1.08 -27.59 8.72
N ASP A 375 -2.04 -26.87 9.29
CA ASP A 375 -3.22 -27.44 9.94
C ASP A 375 -4.50 -27.46 9.05
N GLN A 376 -4.49 -26.83 7.87
CA GLN A 376 -5.55 -26.96 6.85
C GLN A 376 -5.02 -27.38 5.50
N GLY A 377 -5.94 -27.85 4.65
CA GLY A 377 -5.57 -28.29 3.32
C GLY A 377 -5.01 -27.13 2.52
N VAL A 378 -3.94 -27.37 1.79
CA VAL A 378 -3.27 -26.39 0.93
C VAL A 378 -3.09 -27.03 -0.44
N ALA A 379 -3.44 -26.30 -1.52
CA ALA A 379 -3.37 -26.87 -2.86
C ALA A 379 -1.92 -27.03 -3.37
N GLY A 380 -0.95 -26.39 -2.73
CA GLY A 380 0.47 -26.61 -2.99
C GLY A 380 1.34 -25.98 -1.92
N ILE A 381 2.39 -26.70 -1.53
CA ILE A 381 3.47 -26.16 -0.69
C ILE A 381 4.73 -26.14 -1.54
N TYR A 382 5.38 -24.99 -1.58
CA TYR A 382 6.71 -24.85 -2.15
C TYR A 382 7.65 -24.15 -1.18
N ILE A 383 8.72 -24.84 -0.81
CA ILE A 383 9.72 -24.31 0.12
C ILE A 383 11.09 -24.47 -0.54
N GLU A 384 11.80 -23.36 -0.67
CA GLU A 384 13.21 -23.28 -1.04
C GLU A 384 14.02 -22.78 0.16
N SER A 385 14.90 -23.62 0.70
CA SER A 385 15.90 -23.17 1.69
C SER A 385 17.29 -23.17 1.06
N ASP A 386 18.13 -22.20 1.42
CA ASP A 386 19.56 -22.13 1.09
C ASP A 386 20.46 -22.43 2.29
N GLY A 387 19.87 -22.64 3.48
CA GLY A 387 20.57 -22.92 4.72
C GLY A 387 20.90 -24.39 4.92
N SER A 388 22.03 -24.66 5.57
CA SER A 388 22.35 -25.95 6.18
C SER A 388 21.60 -26.06 7.51
N GLY A 389 20.72 -27.06 7.69
CA GLY A 389 19.95 -27.25 8.93
C GLY A 389 19.02 -28.45 8.86
N SER A 390 18.23 -28.69 9.92
CA SER A 390 17.14 -29.65 9.90
C SER A 390 15.80 -28.92 9.76
N TRP A 391 14.95 -29.40 8.87
CA TRP A 391 13.56 -28.98 8.72
C TRP A 391 12.63 -30.05 9.23
N GLU A 392 11.67 -29.68 10.05
CA GLU A 392 10.51 -30.51 10.36
C GLU A 392 9.26 -29.85 9.74
N VAL A 393 8.52 -30.58 8.91
CA VAL A 393 7.28 -30.12 8.28
C VAL A 393 6.15 -31.00 8.81
N GLU A 394 5.33 -30.45 9.68
CA GLU A 394 4.15 -31.11 10.23
C GLU A 394 2.91 -30.76 9.39
N VAL A 395 2.40 -31.71 8.61
CA VAL A 395 1.24 -31.54 7.74
C VAL A 395 0.04 -32.28 8.33
N ASN A 396 -0.81 -31.56 9.04
CA ASN A 396 -2.01 -32.10 9.70
C ASN A 396 -3.27 -32.08 8.82
N ALA A 397 -3.13 -31.80 7.52
CA ALA A 397 -4.25 -31.68 6.58
C ALA A 397 -3.92 -32.14 5.14
N HIS A 398 -4.92 -32.09 4.23
CA HIS A 398 -4.78 -32.54 2.85
C HIS A 398 -3.89 -31.59 2.03
N THR A 399 -2.77 -32.06 1.50
CA THR A 399 -1.96 -31.33 0.52
C THR A 399 -2.22 -31.88 -0.87
N SER A 400 -2.16 -31.04 -1.91
CA SER A 400 -2.30 -31.58 -3.27
C SER A 400 -1.04 -32.34 -3.72
N PRO A 401 -1.17 -33.28 -4.66
CA PRO A 401 -0.06 -34.09 -5.19
C PRO A 401 1.11 -33.32 -5.81
N ASP A 402 0.90 -32.03 -6.10
CA ASP A 402 1.91 -31.15 -6.70
C ASP A 402 2.74 -30.39 -5.65
N SER A 403 2.54 -30.65 -4.34
CA SER A 403 3.35 -30.09 -3.26
C SER A 403 4.78 -30.65 -3.28
N TYR A 404 5.78 -29.77 -3.19
CA TYR A 404 7.19 -30.17 -3.21
C TYR A 404 8.07 -29.29 -2.33
N LEU A 405 9.06 -29.91 -1.71
CA LEU A 405 10.07 -29.29 -0.86
C LEU A 405 11.42 -29.36 -1.57
N LYS A 406 12.03 -28.20 -1.82
CA LYS A 406 13.35 -28.10 -2.44
C LYS A 406 14.36 -27.63 -1.40
N VAL A 407 15.07 -28.57 -0.82
CA VAL A 407 16.05 -28.35 0.26
C VAL A 407 17.46 -28.70 -0.18
N PRO A 408 18.52 -28.03 0.31
CA PRO A 408 19.90 -28.41 0.02
C PRO A 408 20.19 -29.87 0.39
N ILE A 409 21.15 -30.51 -0.31
CA ILE A 409 21.51 -31.93 -0.14
C ILE A 409 21.88 -32.29 1.33
N ASN A 410 22.33 -31.32 2.11
CA ASN A 410 22.77 -31.53 3.50
C ASN A 410 21.69 -31.18 4.53
N THR A 411 20.45 -31.01 4.11
CA THR A 411 19.35 -30.58 4.98
C THR A 411 18.44 -31.78 5.28
N SER A 412 18.35 -32.19 6.54
CA SER A 412 17.46 -33.29 6.93
C SER A 412 16.02 -32.77 6.98
N VAL A 413 15.10 -33.42 6.26
CA VAL A 413 13.68 -33.09 6.32
C VAL A 413 12.93 -34.22 7.00
N THR A 414 12.23 -33.89 8.08
CA THR A 414 11.22 -34.77 8.67
C THR A 414 9.85 -34.26 8.24
N VAL A 415 9.05 -35.09 7.57
CA VAL A 415 7.63 -34.76 7.34
C VAL A 415 6.78 -35.62 8.27
N SER A 416 6.01 -35.00 9.15
CA SER A 416 5.12 -35.65 10.11
C SER A 416 3.68 -35.19 9.89
N GLY A 417 2.67 -35.92 10.37
CA GLY A 417 1.27 -35.53 10.19
C GLY A 417 0.28 -36.68 10.28
N SER A 418 -0.87 -36.45 10.91
CA SER A 418 -1.88 -37.50 11.15
C SER A 418 -2.87 -37.71 9.98
N ARG A 419 -2.87 -36.81 8.98
CA ARG A 419 -3.90 -36.76 7.91
C ARG A 419 -3.39 -36.49 6.50
N SER A 420 -2.06 -36.48 6.24
CA SER A 420 -1.58 -36.26 4.88
C SER A 420 -1.79 -37.52 4.03
N GLU A 421 -2.73 -37.49 3.08
CA GLU A 421 -2.87 -38.56 2.07
C GLU A 421 -1.73 -38.53 1.04
N VAL A 422 -1.00 -37.41 0.93
CA VAL A 422 0.15 -37.26 0.04
C VAL A 422 1.32 -36.61 0.79
N ALA A 423 2.45 -37.31 0.84
CA ALA A 423 3.70 -36.73 1.31
C ALA A 423 4.26 -35.76 0.24
N PRO A 424 4.67 -34.54 0.60
CA PRO A 424 5.29 -33.61 -0.33
C PRO A 424 6.55 -34.24 -0.96
N ARG A 425 6.75 -33.99 -2.25
CA ARG A 425 7.94 -34.51 -2.95
C ARG A 425 9.19 -33.75 -2.49
N ILE A 426 10.18 -34.46 -1.98
CA ILE A 426 11.48 -33.87 -1.68
C ILE A 426 12.29 -33.86 -2.99
N ILE A 427 12.66 -32.67 -3.46
CA ILE A 427 13.51 -32.49 -4.63
C ILE A 427 14.86 -31.98 -4.13
N GLU A 428 15.85 -32.87 -4.10
CA GLU A 428 17.24 -32.46 -3.88
C GLU A 428 17.72 -31.65 -5.09
N PRO A 429 18.37 -30.49 -4.90
CA PRO A 429 18.98 -29.75 -5.99
C PRO A 429 20.13 -30.59 -6.54
N SER A 430 19.87 -31.28 -7.65
CA SER A 430 20.90 -32.02 -8.36
C SER A 430 22.03 -31.08 -8.74
N ILE A 431 23.27 -31.48 -8.47
CA ILE A 431 24.49 -30.77 -8.87
C ILE A 431 24.67 -30.69 -10.41
N TYR A 432 23.68 -31.13 -11.22
CA TYR A 432 23.80 -31.17 -12.66
C TYR A 432 22.58 -30.60 -13.41
N PRO A 433 22.80 -29.94 -14.56
CA PRO A 433 21.76 -29.29 -15.34
C PRO A 433 20.98 -30.31 -16.19
N ASN A 434 19.67 -30.07 -16.30
CA ASN A 434 18.69 -30.70 -17.19
C ASN A 434 18.14 -32.07 -16.78
N ALA A 435 16.81 -32.13 -16.88
CA ALA A 435 15.93 -33.24 -16.53
C ALA A 435 16.24 -34.53 -17.30
N ALA A 436 16.47 -35.63 -16.59
CA ALA A 436 16.26 -36.98 -17.11
C ALA A 436 16.04 -38.05 -16.03
N ASP A 437 16.65 -37.95 -14.84
CA ASP A 437 16.68 -39.10 -13.94
C ASP A 437 15.85 -38.88 -12.67
N THR A 438 14.62 -39.39 -12.70
CA THR A 438 13.76 -39.54 -11.52
C THR A 438 14.22 -40.79 -10.75
N PRO A 439 14.32 -40.80 -9.40
CA PRO A 439 14.63 -42.01 -8.64
C PRO A 439 13.57 -43.11 -8.86
N ALA A 440 13.96 -44.37 -8.72
CA ALA A 440 13.06 -45.51 -8.89
C ALA A 440 11.90 -45.50 -7.87
N LEU A 441 10.69 -45.73 -8.38
CA LEU A 441 9.47 -45.92 -7.58
C LEU A 441 9.55 -47.20 -6.72
N PRO A 442 8.75 -47.29 -5.63
CA PRO A 442 8.65 -48.48 -4.78
C PRO A 442 8.36 -49.73 -5.62
N SER A 443 8.98 -50.85 -5.22
CA SER A 443 9.14 -52.11 -5.98
C SER A 443 7.87 -52.83 -6.46
N ASN A 444 6.68 -52.26 -6.25
CA ASN A 444 5.40 -52.93 -6.49
C ASN A 444 4.51 -52.20 -7.50
N THR A 445 5.03 -51.23 -8.25
CA THR A 445 4.27 -50.57 -9.33
C THR A 445 4.86 -50.98 -10.69
N GLY A 446 4.01 -51.52 -11.57
CA GLY A 446 4.38 -51.89 -12.94
C GLY A 446 4.79 -50.67 -13.78
N GLU A 447 5.34 -50.94 -14.96
CA GLU A 447 5.87 -49.93 -15.88
C GLU A 447 4.87 -48.80 -16.17
N SER A 448 5.29 -47.55 -15.95
CA SER A 448 4.50 -46.36 -16.29
C SER A 448 4.82 -45.87 -17.68
N ILE A 449 3.80 -45.52 -18.48
CA ILE A 449 3.99 -44.86 -19.78
C ILE A 449 3.74 -43.35 -19.62
N LYS A 450 4.69 -42.53 -20.08
CA LYS A 450 4.58 -41.07 -20.11
C LYS A 450 4.15 -40.63 -21.51
N ASN A 451 3.05 -39.86 -21.61
CA ASN A 451 2.59 -39.32 -22.89
C ASN A 451 3.54 -38.20 -23.35
N PRO A 452 4.17 -38.30 -24.55
CA PRO A 452 5.04 -37.25 -25.06
C PRO A 452 4.29 -36.05 -25.66
N ASN A 453 3.00 -36.18 -26.04
CA ASN A 453 2.25 -35.12 -26.73
C ASN A 453 0.80 -34.95 -26.19
N TYR A 454 0.44 -33.72 -25.82
CA TYR A 454 -0.85 -33.35 -25.22
C TYR A 454 -2.10 -33.55 -26.12
N THR A 455 -1.96 -34.02 -27.35
CA THR A 455 -3.05 -34.26 -28.31
C THR A 455 -3.38 -35.74 -28.51
N ASP A 456 -2.52 -36.66 -28.09
CA ASP A 456 -2.70 -38.07 -28.44
C ASP A 456 -3.52 -38.81 -27.36
N CYS A 457 -4.47 -39.64 -27.78
CA CYS A 457 -5.17 -40.56 -26.87
C CYS A 457 -4.56 -41.96 -26.98
N LEU A 458 -4.52 -42.67 -25.86
CA LEU A 458 -4.16 -44.09 -25.86
C LEU A 458 -5.42 -44.90 -26.20
N VAL A 459 -5.33 -45.77 -27.22
CA VAL A 459 -6.45 -46.61 -27.67
C VAL A 459 -6.12 -48.07 -27.40
N TYR A 460 -7.03 -48.74 -26.69
CA TYR A 460 -6.95 -50.15 -26.37
C TYR A 460 -7.74 -50.98 -27.39
N HIS A 461 -7.13 -52.00 -28.00
CA HIS A 461 -7.71 -52.66 -29.18
C HIS A 461 -8.37 -54.01 -28.92
N ASN A 462 -7.94 -54.85 -27.97
CA ASN A 462 -8.76 -55.98 -27.50
C ASN A 462 -8.13 -56.75 -26.33
N GLY A 463 -8.76 -56.69 -25.16
CA GLY A 463 -8.58 -57.70 -24.13
C GLY A 463 -9.48 -57.43 -22.94
N SER A 464 -9.89 -58.49 -22.24
CA SER A 464 -10.66 -58.38 -21.00
C SER A 464 -9.69 -58.21 -19.83
N GLY A 465 -9.86 -57.16 -19.01
CA GLY A 465 -9.32 -57.14 -17.64
C GLY A 465 -8.28 -56.07 -17.30
N ALA A 466 -8.13 -54.97 -18.05
CA ALA A 466 -7.30 -53.85 -17.61
C ALA A 466 -8.12 -52.82 -16.81
N SER A 467 -7.75 -52.58 -15.56
CA SER A 467 -8.16 -51.41 -14.78
C SER A 467 -7.20 -50.26 -15.09
N VAL A 468 -7.77 -49.09 -15.42
CA VAL A 468 -7.00 -47.86 -15.62
C VAL A 468 -7.37 -46.88 -14.51
N HIS A 469 -6.38 -46.52 -13.70
CA HIS A 469 -6.55 -45.51 -12.65
C HIS A 469 -6.18 -44.13 -13.19
N ASN A 470 -7.15 -43.21 -13.22
CA ASN A 470 -6.92 -41.80 -13.48
C ASN A 470 -6.88 -41.03 -12.16
N ILE A 471 -5.69 -40.57 -11.78
CA ILE A 471 -5.41 -39.93 -10.48
C ILE A 471 -6.19 -38.61 -10.28
N TYR A 472 -6.75 -38.02 -11.35
CA TYR A 472 -7.50 -36.76 -11.21
C TYR A 472 -8.96 -36.92 -10.78
N ASN A 473 -9.51 -38.13 -10.71
CA ASN A 473 -10.90 -38.36 -10.29
C ASN A 473 -10.99 -39.65 -9.47
N ASP A 474 -10.88 -39.55 -8.14
CA ASP A 474 -10.94 -40.65 -7.18
C ASP A 474 -12.30 -41.38 -7.09
N GLN A 475 -13.21 -41.19 -8.06
CA GLN A 475 -14.55 -41.78 -8.01
C GLN A 475 -14.89 -42.78 -9.10
N ASN A 476 -14.03 -43.05 -10.10
CA ASN A 476 -14.37 -44.04 -11.13
C ASN A 476 -13.19 -44.97 -11.48
N ASN A 477 -13.11 -46.11 -10.78
CA ASN A 477 -12.48 -47.31 -11.34
C ASN A 477 -13.29 -47.72 -12.58
N THR A 478 -12.84 -47.27 -13.76
CA THR A 478 -13.53 -47.63 -14.99
C THR A 478 -13.01 -48.99 -15.43
N ILE A 479 -13.76 -50.05 -15.15
CA ILE A 479 -13.50 -51.38 -15.70
C ILE A 479 -13.98 -51.36 -17.16
N LEU A 480 -13.05 -51.45 -18.10
CA LEU A 480 -13.35 -51.34 -19.53
C LEU A 480 -13.76 -52.71 -20.11
N TYR A 481 -15.01 -52.83 -20.60
CA TYR A 481 -15.48 -54.00 -21.34
C TYR A 481 -15.96 -53.59 -22.75
N GLY A 482 -15.29 -54.11 -23.78
CA GLY A 482 -15.77 -54.12 -25.17
C GLY A 482 -15.58 -52.82 -25.98
N SER A 483 -15.00 -52.97 -27.18
CA SER A 483 -14.73 -51.92 -28.20
C SER A 483 -13.69 -50.85 -27.81
N PRO A 484 -13.00 -50.22 -28.80
CA PRO A 484 -11.84 -49.38 -28.52
C PRO A 484 -12.19 -48.16 -27.66
N VAL A 485 -11.56 -48.10 -26.49
CA VAL A 485 -11.73 -47.00 -25.52
C VAL A 485 -10.67 -45.95 -25.80
N LYS A 486 -11.11 -44.70 -25.94
CA LYS A 486 -10.22 -43.53 -26.06
C LYS A 486 -10.11 -42.86 -24.69
N VAL A 487 -8.90 -42.84 -24.12
CA VAL A 487 -8.64 -42.11 -22.88
C VAL A 487 -7.93 -40.79 -23.23
N PRO A 488 -8.58 -39.62 -23.07
CA PRO A 488 -7.91 -38.33 -23.22
C PRO A 488 -6.99 -38.12 -22.00
N LEU A 489 -5.68 -37.98 -22.23
CA LEU A 489 -4.70 -37.98 -21.14
C LEU A 489 -4.21 -36.58 -20.79
N ARG A 490 -4.46 -36.16 -19.54
CA ARG A 490 -3.73 -35.09 -18.85
C ARG A 490 -2.86 -35.60 -17.69
N GLY A 491 -2.49 -36.88 -17.68
CA GLY A 491 -1.75 -37.50 -16.56
C GLY A 491 -1.06 -38.82 -16.90
N LYS A 492 -0.38 -39.41 -15.89
CA LYS A 492 0.26 -40.74 -15.96
C LYS A 492 -0.78 -41.85 -15.84
N ILE A 493 -0.62 -42.92 -16.62
CA ILE A 493 -1.41 -44.16 -16.49
C ILE A 493 -0.60 -45.18 -15.70
N TYR A 494 -1.28 -45.89 -14.79
CA TYR A 494 -0.76 -47.05 -14.08
C TYR A 494 -1.57 -48.28 -14.49
N PHE A 495 -0.87 -49.39 -14.66
CA PHE A 495 -1.45 -50.69 -14.95
C PHE A 495 -1.26 -51.58 -13.72
N ASP A 496 -2.32 -52.28 -13.30
CA ASP A 496 -2.25 -53.24 -12.20
C ASP A 496 -1.44 -54.51 -12.54
N SER A 497 -1.06 -54.66 -13.81
CA SER A 497 -0.19 -55.71 -14.33
C SER A 497 0.75 -55.14 -15.40
N SER A 498 1.53 -55.98 -16.08
CA SER A 498 2.39 -55.53 -17.20
C SER A 498 1.57 -54.81 -18.27
N VAL A 499 2.13 -53.75 -18.86
CA VAL A 499 1.53 -53.00 -19.97
C VAL A 499 1.07 -54.00 -21.05
N PRO A 500 -0.23 -54.02 -21.41
CA PRO A 500 -0.68 -54.91 -22.46
C PRO A 500 -0.04 -54.52 -23.80
N THR A 501 0.38 -55.52 -24.58
CA THR A 501 1.18 -55.32 -25.80
C THR A 501 0.38 -54.79 -26.99
N ASP A 502 -0.94 -54.65 -26.86
CA ASP A 502 -1.90 -54.27 -27.89
C ASP A 502 -2.42 -52.82 -27.81
N TRP A 503 -1.77 -51.96 -27.00
CA TRP A 503 -2.07 -50.53 -26.95
C TRP A 503 -1.32 -49.77 -28.03
N THR A 504 -2.02 -48.87 -28.73
CA THR A 504 -1.40 -47.95 -29.68
C THR A 504 -1.82 -46.51 -29.40
N TRP A 505 -0.87 -45.58 -29.56
CA TRP A 505 -1.15 -44.16 -29.56
C TRP A 505 -1.88 -43.78 -30.84
N VAL A 506 -3.03 -43.13 -30.69
CA VAL A 506 -3.77 -42.57 -31.82
C VAL A 506 -3.88 -41.08 -31.60
N LYS A 507 -3.55 -40.32 -32.63
CA LYS A 507 -3.76 -38.88 -32.61
C LYS A 507 -5.26 -38.58 -32.50
N CYS A 508 -5.65 -37.98 -31.39
CA CYS A 508 -6.91 -37.28 -31.25
C CYS A 508 -6.69 -35.81 -31.68
#